data_AF-A0A0N4TKP7-F1
#
_entry.id   AF-A0A0N4TKP7-F1
#
_cell.length_a   1.000
_cell.length_b   1.000
_cell.length_c   1.000
_cell.angle_alpha   90.00
_cell.angle_beta   90.00
_cell.angle_gamma   90.00
#
_symmetry.space_group_name_H-M   'P 1'
#
loop_
_entity.id
_entity.type
_entity.pdbx_description
1 polymer ?
#
loop_
_entity_poly.entity_id
_entity_poly.type
_entity_poly.pdbx_seq_one_letter_code
_entity_poly.pdbx_strand_id
1 'polypeptide(L)'
;MLSRRVMSHGMLKLFVVAAFVVFAVILLLFSVLPNSTDAVEDKNQIEWSYSIVIDAGSTGSRLFLYKYRSVNNQELIDVKPVVDNLSLRPVVKKITPGLSSFHDKPEDAAEYIKPLLDYAIEFIPLNKHSYTSLFIFATAGMRLLPVEKQNEVLRNLHQNLPFQTSVQIIPDHIKVIEGKWEGIYFWIAVNYILGRFTRNRTESLRQPTVGIIDMGGASVQIAVELNLTSGTGEFVESVNLSCNDNEQAYSYRLFVTTFLGYGVNEALRKYEQKLSNDLAVENTNKSFVRDPCLPVNLLKTVKNEDGSQFSRKGIGDWDTCIKNLASLLTATVANPKCQVEKCLFGLVRSPSISLSEIELYGFSEYWFSLENVLFMGGQYDFSKTASRARQFCHMKWSTIQTQYRNNVYPKADEDRLRSQCFKSAWITAVLHEGFLISKTYNRFRSVFDVNGQEAHWALGALLYHMRYFPLSGTTHKPQHPNYQIAGRRIPAYWIISLVLLVVIALWVLYKAGKKRTLLRRDPSMWGYMTLLLSQDQLYIQP
;
A
#
# COMPACT_ATOMS: atom_id res chain seq x y z
N MET A 1 -78.84 41.41 2.70
CA MET A 1 -77.86 41.79 1.66
C MET A 1 -76.50 41.18 2.01
N LEU A 2 -75.74 40.66 1.04
CA LEU A 2 -74.28 40.48 1.17
C LEU A 2 -73.60 40.91 -0.13
N SER A 3 -72.68 41.87 -0.06
CA SER A 3 -72.07 42.49 -1.24
C SER A 3 -70.94 41.63 -1.80
N ARG A 4 -71.15 41.04 -2.99
CA ARG A 4 -70.08 40.41 -3.77
C ARG A 4 -69.18 41.49 -4.38
N ARG A 5 -68.14 41.91 -3.64
CA ARG A 5 -67.08 42.82 -4.14
C ARG A 5 -66.52 42.31 -5.47
N VAL A 6 -66.78 43.05 -6.54
CA VAL A 6 -66.19 42.80 -7.87
C VAL A 6 -64.71 43.17 -7.82
N MET A 7 -63.81 42.26 -8.21
CA MET A 7 -62.41 42.61 -8.43
C MET A 7 -62.31 43.62 -9.57
N SER A 8 -61.88 44.85 -9.25
CA SER A 8 -61.48 45.84 -10.26
C SER A 8 -60.41 45.26 -11.20
N HIS A 9 -60.38 45.73 -12.46
CA HIS A 9 -59.32 45.39 -13.42
C HIS A 9 -57.92 45.67 -12.86
N GLY A 10 -57.76 46.64 -11.95
CA GLY A 10 -56.50 46.90 -11.25
C GLY A 10 -56.01 45.70 -10.43
N MET A 11 -56.88 45.07 -9.63
CA MET A 11 -56.50 43.88 -8.84
C MET A 11 -56.19 42.66 -9.72
N LEU A 12 -56.83 42.53 -10.89
CA LEU A 12 -56.49 41.44 -11.81
C LEU A 12 -55.09 41.64 -12.41
N LYS A 13 -54.72 42.86 -12.79
CA LYS A 13 -53.35 43.19 -13.21
C LYS A 13 -52.35 42.93 -12.07
N LEU A 14 -52.67 43.34 -10.84
CA LEU A 14 -51.80 43.13 -9.68
C LEU A 14 -51.51 41.64 -9.41
N PHE A 15 -52.53 40.77 -9.53
CA PHE A 15 -52.37 39.32 -9.40
C PHE A 15 -51.50 38.71 -10.52
N VAL A 16 -51.64 39.18 -11.77
CA VAL A 16 -50.81 38.70 -12.88
C VAL A 16 -49.35 39.12 -12.69
N VAL A 17 -49.10 40.36 -12.26
CA VAL A 17 -47.73 40.83 -11.94
C VAL A 17 -47.14 40.05 -10.77
N ALA A 18 -47.90 39.83 -9.68
CA ALA A 18 -47.45 39.05 -8.54
C ALA A 18 -47.09 37.61 -8.92
N ALA A 19 -47.91 36.95 -9.76
CA ALA A 19 -47.60 35.62 -10.28
C ALA A 19 -46.32 35.61 -11.13
N PHE A 20 -46.09 36.64 -11.95
CA PHE A 20 -44.86 36.78 -12.74
C PHE A 20 -43.62 37.01 -11.88
N VAL A 21 -43.72 37.80 -10.81
CA VAL A 21 -42.64 38.02 -9.84
C VAL A 21 -42.31 36.73 -9.08
N VAL A 22 -43.32 35.99 -8.62
CA VAL A 22 -43.11 34.68 -7.96
C VAL A 22 -42.45 33.69 -8.91
N PHE A 23 -42.86 33.64 -10.19
CA PHE A 23 -42.23 32.79 -11.20
C PHE A 23 -40.77 33.20 -11.46
N ALA A 24 -40.47 34.49 -11.55
CA ALA A 24 -39.11 35.00 -11.71
C ALA A 24 -38.21 34.72 -10.48
N VAL A 25 -38.74 34.84 -9.26
CA VAL A 25 -38.02 34.50 -8.02
C VAL A 25 -37.74 32.99 -7.94
N ILE A 26 -38.69 32.15 -8.35
CA ILE A 26 -38.49 30.70 -8.45
C ILE A 26 -37.39 30.36 -9.46
N LEU A 27 -37.40 30.97 -10.65
CA LEU A 27 -36.33 30.80 -11.64
C LEU A 27 -34.96 31.26 -11.11
N LEU A 28 -34.90 32.39 -10.40
CA LEU A 28 -33.67 32.88 -9.77
C LEU A 28 -33.13 31.92 -8.71
N LEU A 29 -33.99 31.41 -7.82
CA LEU A 29 -33.60 30.41 -6.81
C LEU A 29 -33.07 29.13 -7.46
N PHE A 30 -33.69 28.65 -8.55
CA PHE A 30 -33.19 27.50 -9.31
C PHE A 30 -31.94 27.79 -10.17
N SER A 31 -31.59 29.06 -10.42
CA SER A 31 -30.32 29.43 -11.06
C SER A 31 -29.16 29.64 -10.07
N VAL A 32 -29.47 29.82 -8.78
CA VAL A 32 -28.48 30.06 -7.71
C VAL A 32 -28.23 28.80 -6.87
N LEU A 33 -29.17 27.85 -6.84
CA LEU A 33 -28.83 26.47 -6.47
C LEU A 33 -27.73 25.97 -7.41
N PRO A 34 -26.62 25.41 -6.90
CA PRO A 34 -25.60 24.83 -7.77
C PRO A 34 -26.25 23.68 -8.52
N ASN A 35 -26.46 23.88 -9.83
CA ASN A 35 -26.73 22.78 -10.73
C ASN A 35 -25.61 21.77 -10.50
N SER A 36 -25.96 20.54 -10.12
CA SER A 36 -24.99 19.48 -9.91
C SER A 36 -24.42 19.11 -11.27
N THR A 37 -23.43 19.88 -11.71
CA THR A 37 -22.54 19.51 -12.79
C THR A 37 -21.83 18.25 -12.30
N ASP A 38 -22.37 17.10 -12.70
CA ASP A 38 -21.53 15.96 -13.04
C ASP A 38 -20.31 16.55 -13.75
N ALA A 39 -19.14 16.42 -13.13
CA ALA A 39 -17.93 16.91 -13.76
C ALA A 39 -17.88 16.27 -15.15
N VAL A 40 -17.60 17.06 -16.19
CA VAL A 40 -17.35 16.51 -17.52
C VAL A 40 -15.99 15.83 -17.43
N GLU A 41 -16.03 14.61 -16.90
CA GLU A 41 -14.88 13.79 -16.59
C GLU A 41 -14.13 13.54 -17.90
N ASP A 42 -12.93 14.09 -17.98
CA ASP A 42 -12.13 14.08 -19.19
C ASP A 42 -11.77 12.64 -19.53
N LYS A 43 -12.51 12.07 -20.50
CA LYS A 43 -12.46 10.65 -20.87
C LYS A 43 -11.09 10.19 -21.41
N ASN A 44 -10.13 11.10 -21.54
CA ASN A 44 -8.74 10.81 -21.88
C ASN A 44 -7.82 10.63 -20.66
N GLN A 45 -8.28 10.93 -19.43
CA GLN A 45 -7.49 10.62 -18.23
C GLN A 45 -7.64 9.13 -17.87
N ILE A 46 -6.54 8.40 -18.01
CA ILE A 46 -6.43 7.02 -17.52
C ILE A 46 -6.53 7.06 -15.98
N GLU A 47 -7.69 6.65 -15.48
CA GLU A 47 -8.07 6.74 -14.07
C GLU A 47 -7.17 5.90 -13.16
N TRP A 48 -6.99 6.34 -11.91
CA TRP A 48 -6.20 5.62 -10.91
C TRP A 48 -7.06 4.61 -10.14
N SER A 49 -6.61 3.35 -10.12
CA SER A 49 -7.04 2.34 -9.16
C SER A 49 -6.17 2.40 -7.89
N TYR A 50 -6.64 1.77 -6.81
CA TYR A 50 -6.02 1.81 -5.49
C TYR A 50 -5.86 0.40 -4.95
N SER A 51 -4.80 0.14 -4.19
CA SER A 51 -4.61 -1.12 -3.46
C SER A 51 -3.89 -0.87 -2.14
N ILE A 52 -4.31 -1.62 -1.13
CA ILE A 52 -3.73 -1.61 0.21
C ILE A 52 -2.83 -2.84 0.35
N VAL A 53 -1.57 -2.65 0.75
CA VAL A 53 -0.66 -3.76 1.07
C VAL A 53 -0.24 -3.65 2.53
N ILE A 54 -0.51 -4.69 3.32
CA ILE A 54 -0.09 -4.81 4.71
C ILE A 54 1.02 -5.86 4.82
N ASP A 55 2.22 -5.40 5.20
CA ASP A 55 3.26 -6.24 5.76
C ASP A 55 2.85 -6.63 7.19
N ALA A 56 2.54 -7.90 7.42
CA ALA A 56 2.31 -8.43 8.76
C ALA A 56 3.64 -8.97 9.33
N GLY A 57 4.50 -8.02 9.73
CA GLY A 57 5.84 -8.26 10.23
C GLY A 57 5.91 -8.75 11.68
N SER A 58 7.00 -9.45 12.01
CA SER A 58 7.29 -10.02 13.35
C SER A 58 7.29 -9.01 14.50
N THR A 59 7.55 -7.72 14.24
CA THR A 59 7.62 -6.66 15.27
C THR A 59 6.44 -5.69 15.22
N GLY A 60 5.51 -5.86 14.28
CA GLY A 60 4.43 -4.92 14.01
C GLY A 60 4.01 -4.95 12.54
N SER A 61 2.71 -4.75 12.29
CA SER A 61 2.19 -4.64 10.93
C SER A 61 2.36 -3.22 10.36
N ARG A 62 2.60 -3.12 9.05
CA ARG A 62 2.73 -1.86 8.31
C ARG A 62 1.83 -1.86 7.10
N LEU A 63 0.97 -0.85 6.98
CA LEU A 63 0.18 -0.58 5.79
C LEU A 63 0.93 0.38 4.87
N PHE A 64 0.88 0.07 3.58
CA PHE A 64 1.26 0.94 2.47
C PHE A 64 0.05 1.09 1.55
N LEU A 65 -0.38 2.33 1.29
CA LEU A 65 -1.42 2.63 0.31
C LEU A 65 -0.78 3.05 -1.03
N TYR A 66 -1.09 2.30 -2.09
CA TYR A 66 -0.64 2.59 -3.45
C TYR A 66 -1.81 2.93 -4.36
N LYS A 67 -1.53 3.77 -5.36
CA LYS A 67 -2.38 3.94 -6.53
C LYS A 67 -1.64 3.45 -7.78
N TYR A 68 -2.37 2.83 -8.69
CA TYR A 68 -1.81 2.27 -9.92
C TYR A 68 -2.74 2.46 -11.12
N ARG A 69 -2.19 2.36 -12.32
CA ARG A 69 -2.93 2.42 -13.59
C ARG A 69 -2.22 1.64 -14.70
N SER A 70 -2.97 1.26 -15.72
CA SER A 70 -2.40 0.72 -16.96
C SER A 70 -1.68 1.82 -17.74
N VAL A 71 -0.58 1.48 -18.41
CA VAL A 71 0.10 2.35 -19.39
C VAL A 71 -0.25 1.87 -20.79
N ASN A 72 0.08 0.62 -21.09
CA ASN A 72 -0.35 -0.15 -22.26
C ASN A 72 -0.04 -1.64 -22.03
N ASN A 73 -0.35 -2.51 -23.00
CA ASN A 73 -0.14 -3.97 -22.87
C ASN A 73 1.29 -4.43 -23.27
N GLN A 74 2.28 -3.53 -23.28
CA GLN A 74 3.71 -3.79 -23.56
C GLN A 74 4.64 -3.30 -22.44
N GLU A 75 4.09 -2.65 -21.41
CA GLU A 75 4.83 -1.98 -20.33
C GLU A 75 4.24 -2.38 -18.97
N LEU A 76 5.06 -2.28 -17.92
CA LEU A 76 4.59 -2.49 -16.56
C LEU A 76 3.59 -1.39 -16.15
N ILE A 77 2.67 -1.74 -15.25
CA ILE A 77 1.74 -0.76 -14.67
C ILE A 77 2.49 0.39 -13.98
N ASP A 78 1.93 1.60 -14.09
CA ASP A 78 2.42 2.79 -13.39
C ASP A 78 1.88 2.74 -11.96
N VAL A 79 2.76 2.51 -10.98
CA VAL A 79 2.44 2.34 -9.56
C VAL A 79 3.16 3.40 -8.74
N LYS A 80 2.41 4.14 -7.93
CA LYS A 80 2.93 5.20 -7.06
C LYS A 80 2.33 5.09 -5.66
N PRO A 81 3.07 5.43 -4.59
CA PRO A 81 2.44 5.62 -3.28
C PRO A 81 1.34 6.68 -3.39
N VAL A 82 0.25 6.50 -2.65
CA VAL A 82 -0.63 7.63 -2.36
C VAL A 82 0.12 8.55 -1.40
N VAL A 83 0.05 9.85 -1.64
CA VAL A 83 0.71 10.87 -0.83
C VAL A 83 -0.37 11.66 -0.10
N ASP A 84 -0.20 11.85 1.20
CA ASP A 84 -1.03 12.76 1.98
C ASP A 84 -0.70 14.21 1.58
N ASN A 85 -1.72 14.96 1.16
CA ASN A 85 -1.59 16.34 0.73
C ASN A 85 -1.18 17.30 1.86
N LEU A 86 -1.36 16.92 3.14
CA LEU A 86 -1.02 17.77 4.30
C LEU A 86 0.44 17.60 4.73
N SER A 87 0.90 16.36 4.92
CA SER A 87 2.29 16.06 5.32
C SER A 87 3.28 15.97 4.15
N LEU A 88 2.77 15.86 2.91
CA LEU A 88 3.53 15.58 1.68
C LEU A 88 4.35 14.28 1.74
N ARG A 89 3.87 13.28 2.50
CA ARG A 89 4.50 11.96 2.66
C ARG A 89 3.64 10.82 2.10
N PRO A 90 4.24 9.68 1.73
CA PRO A 90 3.51 8.44 1.46
C PRO A 90 2.54 8.07 2.60
N VAL A 91 1.33 7.65 2.25
CA VAL A 91 0.32 7.15 3.18
C VAL A 91 0.74 5.77 3.69
N VAL A 92 1.43 5.78 4.83
CA VAL A 92 2.01 4.62 5.50
C VAL A 92 1.68 4.68 6.99
N LYS A 93 1.19 3.57 7.56
CA LYS A 93 0.87 3.48 9.00
C LYS A 93 1.41 2.17 9.58
N LYS A 94 2.07 2.26 10.74
CA LYS A 94 2.57 1.11 11.50
C LYS A 94 1.82 0.97 12.81
N ILE A 95 1.58 -0.27 13.21
CA ILE A 95 1.10 -0.67 14.54
C ILE A 95 1.98 -1.77 15.12
N THR A 96 1.81 -2.06 16.41
CA THR A 96 2.57 -3.06 17.20
C THR A 96 1.65 -3.68 18.25
N PRO A 97 1.80 -4.97 18.65
CA PRO A 97 2.87 -5.93 18.33
C PRO A 97 2.73 -6.50 16.91
N GLY A 98 3.52 -7.52 16.54
CA GLY A 98 3.36 -8.20 15.24
C GLY A 98 2.14 -9.12 15.20
N LEU A 99 1.64 -9.43 13.99
CA LEU A 99 0.47 -10.33 13.82
C LEU A 99 0.69 -11.72 14.45
N SER A 100 1.94 -12.18 14.50
CA SER A 100 2.31 -13.45 15.15
C SER A 100 2.18 -13.44 16.68
N SER A 101 1.97 -12.29 17.33
CA SER A 101 1.67 -12.22 18.76
C SER A 101 0.24 -12.65 19.12
N PHE A 102 -0.64 -12.82 18.13
CA PHE A 102 -2.05 -13.21 18.32
C PHE A 102 -2.28 -14.73 18.18
N HIS A 103 -1.24 -15.56 18.26
CA HIS A 103 -1.37 -17.02 18.12
C HIS A 103 -2.17 -17.68 19.25
N ASP A 104 -2.12 -17.12 20.46
CA ASP A 104 -2.92 -17.59 21.61
C ASP A 104 -4.30 -16.93 21.69
N LYS A 105 -4.54 -15.90 20.86
CA LYS A 105 -5.80 -15.15 20.75
C LYS A 105 -6.12 -14.81 19.29
N PRO A 106 -6.36 -15.80 18.43
CA PRO A 106 -6.64 -15.56 17.02
C PRO A 106 -7.90 -14.71 16.80
N GLU A 107 -8.82 -14.67 17.76
CA GLU A 107 -10.03 -13.84 17.76
C GLU A 107 -9.75 -12.34 17.62
N ASP A 108 -8.66 -11.83 18.21
CA ASP A 108 -8.29 -10.41 18.24
C ASP A 108 -7.66 -9.93 16.92
N ALA A 109 -7.32 -10.84 16.00
CA ALA A 109 -6.44 -10.54 14.86
C ALA A 109 -7.02 -9.53 13.84
N ALA A 110 -8.32 -9.62 13.52
CA ALA A 110 -8.98 -8.68 12.62
C ALA A 110 -9.11 -7.29 13.24
N GLU A 111 -9.50 -7.19 14.51
CA GLU A 111 -9.58 -5.92 15.23
C GLU A 111 -8.21 -5.26 15.39
N TYR A 112 -7.15 -6.03 15.57
CA TYR A 112 -5.78 -5.52 15.50
C TYR A 112 -5.43 -4.92 14.12
N ILE A 113 -5.90 -5.49 13.01
CA ILE A 113 -5.67 -4.95 11.66
C ILE A 113 -6.56 -3.73 11.35
N LYS A 114 -7.78 -3.66 11.90
CA LYS A 114 -8.79 -2.64 11.59
C LYS A 114 -8.27 -1.18 11.64
N PRO A 115 -7.48 -0.72 12.64
CA PRO A 115 -6.93 0.64 12.66
C PRO A 115 -6.00 1.02 11.50
N LEU A 116 -5.47 0.03 10.75
CA LEU A 116 -4.76 0.30 9.50
C LEU A 116 -5.76 0.60 8.37
N LEU A 117 -6.79 -0.24 8.23
CA LEU A 117 -7.81 -0.13 7.18
C LEU A 117 -8.62 1.17 7.32
N ASP A 118 -9.04 1.50 8.54
CA ASP A 118 -9.74 2.75 8.86
C ASP A 118 -8.96 3.99 8.39
N TYR A 119 -7.65 4.00 8.58
CA TYR A 119 -6.78 5.09 8.12
C TYR A 119 -6.59 5.11 6.61
N ALA A 120 -6.53 3.95 5.94
CA ALA A 120 -6.33 3.92 4.50
C ALA A 120 -7.55 4.42 3.71
N ILE A 121 -8.77 4.11 4.17
CA ILE A 121 -10.00 4.55 3.48
C ILE A 121 -10.22 6.07 3.50
N GLU A 122 -9.60 6.80 4.43
CA GLU A 122 -9.58 8.28 4.47
C GLU A 122 -8.93 8.90 3.20
N PHE A 123 -8.00 8.18 2.56
CA PHE A 123 -7.24 8.63 1.39
C PHE A 123 -7.73 8.02 0.06
N ILE A 124 -8.79 7.22 0.08
CA ILE A 124 -9.35 6.56 -1.11
C ILE A 124 -10.73 7.15 -1.42
N PRO A 125 -11.00 7.58 -2.67
CA PRO A 125 -12.33 8.03 -3.09
C PRO A 125 -13.41 6.97 -2.81
N LEU A 126 -14.57 7.39 -2.30
CA LEU A 126 -15.65 6.48 -1.88
C LEU A 126 -16.12 5.53 -3.00
N ASN A 127 -16.15 6.00 -4.25
CA ASN A 127 -16.47 5.20 -5.44
C ASN A 127 -15.39 4.16 -5.81
N LYS A 128 -14.22 4.17 -5.16
CA LYS A 128 -13.11 3.21 -5.35
C LYS A 128 -12.96 2.21 -4.21
N HIS A 129 -13.65 2.38 -3.08
CA HIS A 129 -13.52 1.48 -1.92
C HIS A 129 -13.73 0.01 -2.32
N SER A 130 -14.89 -0.33 -2.90
CA SER A 130 -15.25 -1.70 -3.32
C SER A 130 -14.39 -2.28 -4.46
N TYR A 131 -13.56 -1.45 -5.10
CA TYR A 131 -12.60 -1.85 -6.15
C TYR A 131 -11.14 -1.81 -5.67
N THR A 132 -10.91 -1.44 -4.40
CA THR A 132 -9.57 -1.42 -3.80
C THR A 132 -9.24 -2.81 -3.28
N SER A 133 -8.28 -3.51 -3.90
CA SER A 133 -7.85 -4.82 -3.40
C SER A 133 -7.00 -4.67 -2.13
N LEU A 134 -7.33 -5.45 -1.10
CA LEU A 134 -6.51 -5.59 0.10
C LEU A 134 -5.56 -6.79 -0.01
N PHE A 135 -4.30 -6.60 0.35
CA PHE A 135 -3.30 -7.64 0.57
C PHE A 135 -2.82 -7.62 2.03
N ILE A 136 -2.81 -8.77 2.70
CA ILE A 136 -2.18 -8.97 4.02
C ILE A 136 -1.21 -10.12 3.89
N PHE A 137 0.07 -9.79 3.68
CA PHE A 137 1.14 -10.76 3.51
C PHE A 137 1.98 -10.80 4.79
N ALA A 138 1.88 -11.91 5.50
CA ALA A 138 2.58 -12.11 6.76
C ALA A 138 3.93 -12.80 6.53
N THR A 139 4.97 -12.28 7.20
CA THR A 139 6.36 -12.61 6.91
C THR A 139 6.94 -13.58 7.95
N ALA A 140 8.25 -13.53 8.20
CA ALA A 140 8.96 -14.46 9.07
C ALA A 140 8.39 -14.62 10.50
N GLY A 141 7.63 -13.64 11.02
CA GLY A 141 6.98 -13.76 12.32
C GLY A 141 5.94 -14.88 12.37
N MET A 142 5.07 -14.97 11.36
CA MET A 142 4.11 -16.07 11.27
C MET A 142 4.79 -17.39 10.90
N ARG A 143 5.83 -17.36 10.06
CA ARG A 143 6.60 -18.56 9.66
C ARG A 143 7.35 -19.26 10.82
N LEU A 144 7.44 -18.65 12.00
CA LEU A 144 8.00 -19.26 13.22
C LEU A 144 6.94 -19.98 14.08
N LEU A 145 5.65 -19.80 13.80
CA LEU A 145 4.55 -20.45 14.54
C LEU A 145 4.23 -21.84 13.97
N PRO A 146 3.63 -22.75 14.76
CA PRO A 146 2.98 -23.95 14.25
C PRO A 146 1.95 -23.62 13.15
N VAL A 147 1.79 -24.51 12.16
CA VAL A 147 0.92 -24.27 10.99
C VAL A 147 -0.54 -24.13 11.40
N GLU A 148 -0.94 -24.83 12.45
CA GLU A 148 -2.26 -24.77 13.08
C GLU A 148 -2.54 -23.35 13.59
N LYS A 149 -1.55 -22.75 14.28
CA LYS A 149 -1.62 -21.38 14.80
C LYS A 149 -1.56 -20.32 13.69
N GLN A 150 -0.81 -20.56 12.61
CA GLN A 150 -0.86 -19.71 11.43
C GLN A 150 -2.27 -19.70 10.82
N ASN A 151 -2.88 -20.88 10.67
CA ASN A 151 -4.20 -21.05 10.09
C ASN A 151 -5.34 -20.51 10.98
N GLU A 152 -5.22 -20.57 12.31
CA GLU A 152 -6.18 -19.96 13.23
C GLU A 152 -6.25 -18.43 13.06
N VAL A 153 -5.09 -17.76 13.05
CA VAL A 153 -5.00 -16.30 12.86
C VAL A 153 -5.48 -15.88 11.47
N LEU A 154 -5.07 -16.57 10.39
CA LEU A 154 -5.54 -16.26 9.04
C LEU A 154 -7.06 -16.46 8.90
N ARG A 155 -7.61 -17.53 9.48
CA ARG A 155 -9.07 -17.82 9.45
C ARG A 155 -9.88 -16.68 10.06
N ASN A 156 -9.43 -16.09 11.17
CA ASN A 156 -10.08 -14.92 11.76
C ASN A 156 -10.09 -13.72 10.79
N LEU A 157 -8.96 -13.43 10.13
CA LEU A 157 -8.88 -12.34 9.15
C LEU A 157 -9.84 -12.58 7.96
N HIS A 158 -9.85 -13.78 7.37
CA HIS A 158 -10.75 -14.12 6.27
C HIS A 158 -12.23 -14.00 6.64
N GLN A 159 -12.59 -14.36 7.88
CA GLN A 159 -13.98 -14.38 8.35
C GLN A 159 -14.50 -13.00 8.75
N ASN A 160 -13.68 -12.15 9.40
CA ASN A 160 -14.17 -10.93 10.04
C ASN A 160 -13.91 -9.66 9.23
N LEU A 161 -12.81 -9.56 8.47
CA LEU A 161 -12.51 -8.37 7.67
C LEU A 161 -13.62 -7.98 6.66
N PRO A 162 -14.33 -8.92 5.98
CA PRO A 162 -15.44 -8.57 5.10
C PRO A 162 -16.62 -7.84 5.78
N PHE A 163 -16.70 -7.87 7.11
CA PHE A 163 -17.70 -7.13 7.90
C PHE A 163 -17.15 -5.84 8.53
N GLN A 164 -15.83 -5.63 8.51
CA GLN A 164 -15.16 -4.48 9.12
C GLN A 164 -14.76 -3.38 8.13
N THR A 165 -14.77 -3.65 6.82
CA THR A 165 -14.34 -2.67 5.80
C THR A 165 -15.10 -2.78 4.48
N SER A 166 -15.10 -1.70 3.71
CA SER A 166 -15.69 -1.58 2.36
C SER A 166 -14.74 -2.01 1.23
N VAL A 167 -13.46 -2.31 1.55
CA VAL A 167 -12.45 -2.70 0.54
C VAL A 167 -12.56 -4.17 0.13
N GLN A 168 -12.06 -4.48 -1.07
CA GLN A 168 -12.18 -5.81 -1.67
C GLN A 168 -11.25 -6.83 -0.98
N ILE A 169 -11.86 -7.70 -0.18
CA ILE A 169 -11.20 -8.85 0.43
C ILE A 169 -11.15 -10.02 -0.57
N ILE A 170 -9.95 -10.44 -0.96
CA ILE A 170 -9.71 -11.64 -1.77
C ILE A 170 -8.97 -12.66 -0.91
N PRO A 171 -9.44 -13.92 -0.76
CA PRO A 171 -8.79 -14.91 0.11
C PRO A 171 -7.31 -15.12 -0.19
N ASP A 172 -6.95 -15.30 -1.48
CA ASP A 172 -5.56 -15.50 -1.90
C ASP A 172 -4.63 -14.31 -1.64
N HIS A 173 -5.17 -13.16 -1.24
CA HIS A 173 -4.41 -11.96 -0.88
C HIS A 173 -4.10 -11.88 0.63
N ILE A 174 -4.67 -12.75 1.47
CA ILE A 174 -4.42 -12.82 2.92
C ILE A 174 -3.72 -14.14 3.22
N LYS A 175 -2.40 -14.12 3.46
CA LYS A 175 -1.59 -15.35 3.66
C LYS A 175 -0.25 -15.10 4.32
N VAL A 176 0.35 -16.16 4.86
CA VAL A 176 1.79 -16.19 5.15
C VAL A 176 2.55 -16.38 3.83
N ILE A 177 3.53 -15.52 3.54
CA ILE A 177 4.36 -15.62 2.33
C ILE A 177 5.65 -16.40 2.59
N GLU A 178 6.05 -17.24 1.63
CA GLU A 178 7.38 -17.86 1.61
C GLU A 178 8.46 -16.77 1.63
N GLY A 179 9.57 -17.02 2.33
CA GLY A 179 10.68 -16.07 2.40
C GLY A 179 11.26 -15.71 1.03
N LYS A 180 11.28 -16.67 0.08
CA LYS A 180 11.74 -16.41 -1.29
C LYS A 180 10.91 -15.34 -1.99
N TRP A 181 9.59 -15.33 -1.78
CA TRP A 181 8.70 -14.32 -2.36
C TRP A 181 8.91 -12.95 -1.71
N GLU A 182 9.17 -12.90 -0.40
CA GLU A 182 9.57 -11.67 0.29
C GLU A 182 10.83 -11.05 -0.34
N GLY A 183 11.84 -11.87 -0.66
CA GLY A 183 13.06 -11.46 -1.37
C GLY A 183 12.83 -11.05 -2.83
N ILE A 184 12.04 -11.83 -3.60
CA ILE A 184 11.65 -11.51 -4.98
C ILE A 184 10.91 -10.16 -5.02
N TYR A 185 9.92 -9.95 -4.15
CA TYR A 185 9.14 -8.73 -4.10
C TYR A 185 9.99 -7.52 -3.71
N PHE A 186 10.99 -7.66 -2.82
CA PHE A 186 11.94 -6.58 -2.55
C PHE A 186 12.81 -6.26 -3.77
N TRP A 187 13.32 -7.29 -4.46
CA TRP A 187 14.13 -7.13 -5.67
C TRP A 187 13.33 -6.45 -6.80
N ILE A 188 12.06 -6.80 -7.00
CA ILE A 188 11.15 -6.14 -7.94
C ILE A 188 10.98 -4.66 -7.56
N ALA A 189 10.66 -4.37 -6.28
CA ALA A 189 10.42 -3.01 -5.80
C ALA A 189 11.63 -2.09 -6.06
N VAL A 190 12.83 -2.54 -5.69
CA VAL A 190 14.07 -1.73 -5.83
C VAL A 190 14.42 -1.51 -7.29
N ASN A 191 14.34 -2.54 -8.13
CA ASN A 191 14.67 -2.42 -9.55
C ASN A 191 13.62 -1.63 -10.35
N TYR A 192 12.36 -1.61 -9.90
CA TYR A 192 11.32 -0.71 -10.41
C TYR A 192 11.61 0.76 -10.07
N ILE A 193 11.89 1.08 -8.79
CA ILE A 193 12.20 2.46 -8.36
C ILE A 193 13.50 3.00 -9.00
N LEU A 194 14.46 2.12 -9.30
CA LEU A 194 15.68 2.44 -10.07
C LEU A 194 15.47 2.52 -11.60
N GLY A 195 14.27 2.23 -12.12
CA GLY A 195 14.00 2.26 -13.56
C GLY A 195 14.71 1.16 -14.37
N ARG A 196 15.20 0.08 -13.73
CA ARG A 196 15.92 -1.01 -14.42
C ARG A 196 15.04 -1.82 -15.37
N PHE A 197 13.72 -1.72 -15.20
CA PHE A 197 12.72 -2.34 -16.06
C PHE A 197 12.26 -1.42 -17.21
N THR A 198 12.76 -0.18 -17.30
CA THR A 198 12.44 0.74 -18.40
C THR A 198 13.16 0.30 -19.68
N ARG A 199 12.39 0.07 -20.75
CA ARG A 199 12.92 -0.40 -22.05
C ARG A 199 13.12 0.76 -23.02
N ASN A 200 14.37 1.20 -23.18
CA ASN A 200 14.74 2.05 -24.32
C ASN A 200 14.61 1.23 -25.61
N ARG A 201 13.67 1.59 -26.49
CA ARG A 201 13.41 0.88 -27.77
C ARG A 201 14.60 0.94 -28.75
N THR A 202 15.60 1.78 -28.46
CA THR A 202 16.85 1.97 -29.22
C THR A 202 18.04 1.17 -28.68
N GLU A 203 17.94 0.55 -27.50
CA GLU A 203 19.05 -0.19 -26.88
C GLU A 203 18.77 -1.70 -26.89
N SER A 204 19.71 -2.47 -27.46
CA SER A 204 19.59 -3.93 -27.58
C SER A 204 19.91 -4.69 -26.30
N LEU A 205 20.43 -4.01 -25.28
CA LEU A 205 20.81 -4.57 -23.98
C LEU A 205 19.93 -3.98 -22.87
N ARG A 206 19.29 -4.87 -22.10
CA ARG A 206 18.58 -4.50 -20.86
C ARG A 206 19.55 -3.92 -19.83
N GLN A 207 19.09 -2.98 -19.01
CA GLN A 207 19.92 -2.44 -17.92
C GLN A 207 20.31 -3.54 -16.92
N PRO A 208 21.51 -3.48 -16.33
CA PRO A 208 21.87 -4.35 -15.21
C PRO A 208 21.00 -4.02 -13.99
N THR A 209 20.44 -5.06 -13.38
CA THR A 209 19.68 -4.95 -12.13
C THR A 209 20.61 -4.91 -10.93
N VAL A 210 20.13 -4.38 -9.80
CA VAL A 210 20.84 -4.47 -8.51
C VAL A 210 20.34 -5.68 -7.73
N GLY A 211 21.24 -6.29 -6.96
CA GLY A 211 20.87 -7.27 -5.96
C GLY A 211 20.34 -6.61 -4.69
N ILE A 212 19.59 -7.36 -3.89
CA ILE A 212 19.14 -6.93 -2.55
C ILE A 212 19.57 -7.95 -1.48
N ILE A 213 19.88 -7.44 -0.29
CA ILE A 213 19.83 -8.18 0.98
C ILE A 213 18.91 -7.39 1.91
N ASP A 214 17.95 -8.05 2.54
CA ASP A 214 17.17 -7.47 3.64
C ASP A 214 17.44 -8.22 4.95
N MET A 215 17.56 -7.49 6.06
CA MET A 215 17.66 -8.06 7.41
C MET A 215 16.52 -7.53 8.27
N GLY A 216 15.44 -8.31 8.33
CA GLY A 216 14.33 -8.08 9.23
C GLY A 216 14.61 -8.53 10.67
N GLY A 217 13.57 -8.49 11.50
CA GLY A 217 13.66 -8.94 12.90
C GLY A 217 13.88 -10.45 13.05
N ALA A 218 13.31 -11.27 12.16
CA ALA A 218 13.27 -12.73 12.29
C ALA A 218 13.96 -13.51 11.15
N SER A 219 14.19 -12.92 9.97
CA SER A 219 14.93 -13.56 8.87
C SER A 219 15.87 -12.59 8.15
N VAL A 220 16.74 -13.16 7.31
CA VAL A 220 17.54 -12.44 6.32
C VAL A 220 17.20 -12.99 4.93
N GLN A 221 16.97 -12.10 3.98
CA GLN A 221 16.62 -12.40 2.59
C GLN A 221 17.76 -11.97 1.68
N ILE A 222 18.01 -12.71 0.60
CA ILE A 222 18.85 -12.26 -0.52
C ILE A 222 18.14 -12.58 -1.82
N ALA A 223 18.18 -11.64 -2.78
CA ALA A 223 17.77 -11.88 -4.16
C ALA A 223 18.71 -11.14 -5.11
N VAL A 224 19.35 -11.88 -6.02
CA VAL A 224 20.24 -11.33 -7.06
C VAL A 224 19.89 -11.94 -8.42
N GLU A 225 20.03 -11.17 -9.49
CA GLU A 225 19.85 -11.70 -10.83
C GLU A 225 21.02 -12.61 -11.25
N LEU A 226 20.70 -13.73 -11.90
CA LEU A 226 21.64 -14.60 -12.58
C LEU A 226 21.64 -14.33 -14.09
N ASN A 227 22.77 -14.61 -14.74
CA ASN A 227 22.83 -14.59 -16.20
C ASN A 227 22.01 -15.77 -16.77
N LEU A 228 21.43 -15.61 -17.96
CA LEU A 228 20.46 -16.57 -18.52
C LEU A 228 21.05 -17.98 -18.73
N THR A 229 22.37 -18.09 -18.87
CA THR A 229 23.12 -19.34 -19.02
C THR A 229 23.52 -20.01 -17.69
N SER A 230 23.36 -19.36 -16.54
CA SER A 230 23.61 -19.99 -15.23
C SER A 230 22.65 -21.16 -15.02
N GLY A 231 23.16 -22.31 -14.56
CA GLY A 231 22.38 -23.56 -14.48
C GLY A 231 21.09 -23.51 -13.64
N THR A 232 20.26 -24.53 -13.77
CA THR A 232 19.12 -24.78 -12.88
C THR A 232 19.62 -25.20 -11.49
N GLY A 233 19.01 -24.68 -10.43
CA GLY A 233 19.34 -25.03 -9.05
C GLY A 233 18.19 -24.75 -8.10
N GLU A 234 18.23 -25.40 -6.93
CA GLU A 234 17.20 -25.37 -5.87
C GLU A 234 16.79 -23.95 -5.41
N PHE A 235 17.69 -22.98 -5.53
CA PHE A 235 17.52 -21.59 -5.11
C PHE A 235 17.42 -20.62 -6.31
N VAL A 236 17.02 -21.11 -7.49
CA VAL A 236 16.90 -20.30 -8.71
C VAL A 236 15.46 -20.23 -9.18
N GLU A 237 14.83 -19.08 -8.94
CA GLU A 237 13.44 -18.79 -9.34
C GLU A 237 13.39 -18.06 -10.69
N SER A 238 12.28 -18.19 -11.41
CA SER A 238 12.03 -17.50 -12.68
C SER A 238 10.75 -16.67 -12.58
N VAL A 239 10.86 -15.37 -12.84
CA VAL A 239 9.80 -14.39 -12.59
C VAL A 239 9.55 -13.59 -13.87
N ASN A 240 8.32 -13.60 -14.39
CA ASN A 240 7.88 -12.69 -15.45
C ASN A 240 7.00 -11.58 -14.87
N LEU A 241 7.28 -10.33 -15.24
CA LEU A 241 6.50 -9.15 -14.84
C LEU A 241 5.57 -8.63 -15.96
N SER A 242 5.66 -9.17 -17.19
CA SER A 242 4.74 -8.79 -18.28
C SER A 242 3.30 -9.23 -18.00
N CYS A 243 2.34 -8.53 -18.59
CA CYS A 243 0.95 -8.99 -18.63
C CYS A 243 0.74 -10.18 -19.59
N ASN A 244 1.73 -10.51 -20.44
CA ASN A 244 1.70 -11.64 -21.35
C ASN A 244 2.79 -12.65 -20.96
N ASP A 245 2.39 -13.83 -20.49
CA ASP A 245 3.33 -14.85 -19.99
C ASP A 245 4.33 -15.34 -21.06
N ASN A 246 3.99 -15.21 -22.34
CA ASN A 246 4.87 -15.54 -23.46
C ASN A 246 5.95 -14.48 -23.75
N GLU A 247 5.82 -13.26 -23.21
CA GLU A 247 6.80 -12.20 -23.44
C GLU A 247 7.99 -12.33 -22.49
N GLN A 248 9.15 -12.70 -23.02
CA GLN A 248 10.38 -12.86 -22.24
C GLN A 248 11.07 -11.53 -21.85
N ALA A 249 10.59 -10.39 -22.33
CA ALA A 249 11.22 -9.08 -22.10
C ALA A 249 11.27 -8.66 -20.63
N TYR A 250 10.32 -9.15 -19.83
CA TYR A 250 10.20 -8.93 -18.40
C TYR A 250 10.43 -10.21 -17.58
N SER A 251 11.07 -11.22 -18.19
CA SER A 251 11.46 -12.46 -17.54
C SER A 251 12.88 -12.38 -16.96
N TYR A 252 12.98 -12.65 -15.66
CA TYR A 252 14.22 -12.60 -14.90
C TYR A 252 14.46 -13.94 -14.20
N ARG A 253 15.73 -14.36 -14.13
CA ARG A 253 16.15 -15.55 -13.37
C ARG A 253 16.92 -15.10 -12.14
N LEU A 254 16.41 -15.39 -10.95
CA LEU A 254 16.90 -14.86 -9.69
C LEU A 254 17.47 -15.98 -8.83
N PHE A 255 18.71 -15.83 -8.35
CA PHE A 255 19.13 -16.56 -7.16
C PHE A 255 18.46 -15.91 -5.96
N VAL A 256 17.64 -16.66 -5.24
CA VAL A 256 16.89 -16.16 -4.08
C VAL A 256 16.83 -17.20 -2.98
N THR A 257 17.05 -16.77 -1.75
CA THR A 257 16.94 -17.63 -0.57
C THR A 257 16.61 -16.81 0.69
N THR A 258 16.28 -17.49 1.80
CA THR A 258 15.92 -16.86 3.06
C THR A 258 16.39 -17.66 4.26
N PHE A 259 17.14 -17.00 5.14
CA PHE A 259 17.67 -17.56 6.36
C PHE A 259 16.72 -17.22 7.52
N LEU A 260 15.78 -18.12 7.80
CA LEU A 260 14.82 -17.99 8.90
C LEU A 260 15.51 -18.18 10.26
N GLY A 261 15.21 -17.32 11.23
CA GLY A 261 15.89 -17.28 12.52
C GLY A 261 17.27 -16.60 12.48
N TYR A 262 17.61 -15.87 11.42
CA TYR A 262 18.86 -15.07 11.31
C TYR A 262 18.61 -13.55 11.28
N GLY A 263 17.35 -13.12 11.32
CA GLY A 263 17.03 -11.72 11.55
C GLY A 263 17.53 -11.26 12.93
N VAL A 264 17.75 -9.96 13.10
CA VAL A 264 18.59 -9.45 14.20
C VAL A 264 18.05 -9.76 15.61
N ASN A 265 16.72 -9.90 15.77
CA ASN A 265 16.11 -10.17 17.07
C ASN A 265 16.19 -11.66 17.39
N GLU A 266 15.99 -12.54 16.41
CA GLU A 266 16.18 -13.99 16.60
C GLU A 266 17.65 -14.36 16.82
N ALA A 267 18.57 -13.66 16.15
CA ALA A 267 20.00 -13.78 16.43
C ALA A 267 20.35 -13.35 17.86
N LEU A 268 19.73 -12.26 18.36
CA LEU A 268 19.91 -11.80 19.74
C LEU A 268 19.34 -12.82 20.74
N ARG A 269 18.15 -13.37 20.48
CA ARG A 269 17.54 -14.41 21.32
C ARG A 269 18.41 -15.66 21.39
N LYS A 270 18.90 -16.16 20.23
CA LYS A 270 19.86 -17.29 20.15
C LYS A 270 21.17 -17.00 20.89
N TYR A 271 21.69 -15.77 20.80
CA TYR A 271 22.90 -15.38 21.51
C TYR A 271 22.69 -15.35 23.04
N GLU A 272 21.58 -14.75 23.50
CA GLU A 272 21.23 -14.71 24.92
C GLU A 272 20.97 -16.11 25.49
N GLN A 273 20.30 -16.99 24.73
CA GLN A 273 20.13 -18.41 25.08
C GLN A 273 21.47 -19.14 25.19
N LYS A 274 22.40 -18.94 24.24
CA LYS A 274 23.75 -19.52 24.32
C LYS A 274 24.48 -19.06 25.59
N LEU A 275 24.47 -17.76 25.89
CA LEU A 275 25.10 -17.23 27.11
C LEU A 275 24.50 -17.81 28.40
N SER A 276 23.20 -18.08 28.43
CA SER A 276 22.54 -18.75 29.56
C SER A 276 22.98 -20.20 29.71
N ASN A 277 23.13 -20.93 28.60
CA ASN A 277 23.60 -22.32 28.61
C ASN A 277 25.08 -22.41 29.03
N ASP A 278 25.92 -21.51 28.50
CA ASP A 278 27.35 -21.44 28.84
C ASP A 278 27.54 -21.18 30.35
N LEU A 279 26.72 -20.30 30.96
CA LEU A 279 26.69 -20.09 32.42
C LEU A 279 26.32 -21.35 33.22
N ALA A 280 25.27 -22.06 32.79
CA ALA A 280 24.79 -23.27 33.47
C ALA A 280 25.84 -24.38 33.44
N VAL A 281 26.60 -24.51 32.34
CA VAL A 281 27.69 -25.48 32.21
C VAL A 281 28.93 -25.07 33.02
N GLU A 282 29.25 -23.78 33.11
CA GLU A 282 30.38 -23.30 33.93
C GLU A 282 30.22 -23.61 35.44
N ASN A 283 29.00 -23.85 35.92
CA ASN A 283 28.72 -24.23 37.31
C ASN A 283 29.28 -23.23 38.36
N THR A 284 29.40 -21.96 37.98
CA THR A 284 29.95 -20.90 38.84
C THR A 284 28.85 -20.04 39.46
N ASN A 285 29.06 -19.59 40.70
CA ASN A 285 28.18 -18.63 41.40
C ASN A 285 28.27 -17.19 40.82
N LYS A 286 28.52 -17.03 39.51
CA LYS A 286 28.55 -15.74 38.81
C LYS A 286 27.11 -15.30 38.52
N SER A 287 26.71 -14.18 39.12
CA SER A 287 25.41 -13.54 38.80
C SER A 287 25.38 -12.84 37.43
N PHE A 288 26.49 -12.80 36.69
CA PHE A 288 26.58 -12.13 35.38
C PHE A 288 27.62 -12.70 34.42
N VAL A 289 27.35 -12.59 33.12
CA VAL A 289 28.29 -12.81 32.01
C VAL A 289 29.05 -11.52 31.70
N ARG A 290 30.34 -11.62 31.35
CA ARG A 290 31.10 -10.51 30.75
C ARG A 290 30.90 -10.52 29.24
N ASP A 291 30.28 -9.48 28.71
CA ASP A 291 29.66 -9.50 27.38
C ASP A 291 30.37 -8.58 26.38
N PRO A 292 31.01 -9.11 25.31
CA PRO A 292 31.68 -8.30 24.30
C PRO A 292 30.70 -7.50 23.41
N CYS A 293 29.46 -7.97 23.29
CA CYS A 293 28.42 -7.41 22.43
C CYS A 293 27.58 -6.30 23.09
N LEU A 294 27.95 -5.82 24.29
CA LEU A 294 27.32 -4.68 24.97
C LEU A 294 28.36 -3.59 25.31
N PRO A 295 27.99 -2.29 25.27
CA PRO A 295 28.86 -1.18 25.66
C PRO A 295 29.42 -1.32 27.08
N VAL A 296 30.61 -0.74 27.32
CA VAL A 296 31.35 -0.90 28.59
C VAL A 296 30.50 -0.52 29.81
N ASN A 297 30.36 -1.46 30.76
CA ASN A 297 29.54 -1.33 31.97
C ASN A 297 28.03 -1.14 31.77
N LEU A 298 27.46 -1.36 30.57
CA LEU A 298 26.02 -1.61 30.47
C LEU A 298 25.69 -2.90 31.22
N LEU A 299 24.66 -2.86 32.08
CA LEU A 299 24.04 -4.03 32.68
C LEU A 299 22.68 -4.25 32.00
N LYS A 300 22.46 -5.45 31.44
CA LYS A 300 21.16 -5.90 30.92
C LYS A 300 20.77 -7.20 31.63
N THR A 301 19.65 -7.20 32.37
CA THR A 301 19.03 -8.44 32.83
C THR A 301 18.29 -9.09 31.66
N VAL A 302 18.49 -10.40 31.47
CA VAL A 302 17.72 -11.24 30.55
C VAL A 302 16.79 -12.10 31.38
N LYS A 303 15.57 -12.30 30.87
CA LYS A 303 14.62 -13.30 31.38
C LYS A 303 14.53 -14.42 30.36
N ASN A 304 14.67 -15.65 30.82
CA ASN A 304 14.51 -16.85 30.02
C ASN A 304 13.03 -17.28 29.99
N GLU A 305 12.70 -18.17 29.05
CA GLU A 305 11.34 -18.68 28.83
C GLU A 305 10.82 -19.52 30.03
N ASP A 306 11.72 -20.07 30.84
CA ASP A 306 11.43 -20.77 32.11
C ASP A 306 11.25 -19.84 33.34
N GLY A 307 11.36 -18.52 33.13
CA GLY A 307 11.31 -17.51 34.19
C GLY A 307 12.63 -17.27 34.95
N SER A 308 13.67 -18.06 34.69
CA SER A 308 15.02 -17.82 35.23
C SER A 308 15.62 -16.53 34.63
N GLN A 309 16.61 -15.94 35.32
CA GLN A 309 17.17 -14.64 34.93
C GLN A 309 18.67 -14.59 35.16
N PHE A 310 19.40 -14.00 34.20
CA PHE A 310 20.84 -13.74 34.31
C PHE A 310 21.17 -12.32 33.87
N SER A 311 22.31 -11.79 34.33
CA SER A 311 22.77 -10.45 33.93
C SER A 311 23.87 -10.53 32.87
N ARG A 312 23.82 -9.64 31.88
CA ARG A 312 24.89 -9.39 30.91
C ARG A 312 25.58 -8.08 31.28
N LYS A 313 26.91 -8.10 31.49
CA LYS A 313 27.73 -6.91 31.80
C LYS A 313 28.70 -6.61 30.66
N GLY A 314 28.46 -5.51 29.95
CA GLY A 314 29.21 -5.14 28.76
C GLY A 314 30.69 -4.83 29.00
N ILE A 315 31.55 -5.31 28.09
CA ILE A 315 33.00 -5.03 28.04
C ILE A 315 33.45 -4.34 26.75
N GLY A 316 32.56 -4.13 25.77
CA GLY A 316 32.82 -3.27 24.60
C GLY A 316 33.69 -3.84 23.47
N ASP A 317 34.13 -5.10 23.55
CA ASP A 317 34.99 -5.74 22.55
C ASP A 317 34.20 -6.20 21.31
N TRP A 318 34.08 -5.31 20.33
CA TRP A 318 33.36 -5.56 19.09
C TRP A 318 33.96 -6.69 18.23
N ASP A 319 35.28 -6.89 18.24
CA ASP A 319 35.95 -7.93 17.44
C ASP A 319 35.71 -9.33 18.02
N THR A 320 35.75 -9.46 19.35
CA THR A 320 35.35 -10.71 20.03
C THR A 320 33.84 -10.94 19.94
N CYS A 321 33.03 -9.87 19.90
CA CYS A 321 31.61 -9.99 19.59
C CYS A 321 31.39 -10.63 18.21
N ILE A 322 32.03 -10.12 17.15
CA ILE A 322 31.93 -10.71 15.80
C ILE A 322 32.33 -12.19 15.80
N LYS A 323 33.46 -12.55 16.42
CA LYS A 323 33.92 -13.96 16.48
C LYS A 323 32.88 -14.86 17.17
N ASN A 324 32.31 -14.41 18.29
CA ASN A 324 31.29 -15.16 19.01
C ASN A 324 29.99 -15.30 18.20
N LEU A 325 29.58 -14.25 17.50
CA LEU A 325 28.38 -14.25 16.66
C LEU A 325 28.55 -15.06 15.36
N ALA A 326 29.73 -15.07 14.76
CA ALA A 326 30.04 -15.91 13.61
C ALA A 326 29.86 -17.41 13.92
N SER A 327 30.11 -17.85 15.18
CA SER A 327 29.82 -19.23 15.60
C SER A 327 28.33 -19.59 15.52
N LEU A 328 27.42 -18.62 15.64
CA LEU A 328 25.97 -18.83 15.48
C LEU A 328 25.55 -18.96 14.01
N LEU A 329 26.38 -18.52 13.06
CA LEU A 329 26.17 -18.73 11.62
C LEU A 329 26.48 -20.18 11.24
N THR A 330 27.55 -20.76 11.81
CA THR A 330 28.07 -22.08 11.45
C THR A 330 27.56 -23.24 12.32
N ALA A 331 26.94 -22.97 13.48
CA ALA A 331 26.48 -24.00 14.41
C ALA A 331 25.27 -24.83 13.91
N THR A 332 24.55 -24.34 12.90
CA THR A 332 23.40 -25.03 12.29
C THR A 332 23.87 -26.02 11.22
N VAL A 333 23.85 -27.31 11.57
CA VAL A 333 23.86 -28.48 10.66
C VAL A 333 24.73 -28.31 9.41
N ALA A 334 25.99 -28.76 9.49
CA ALA A 334 26.88 -28.80 8.34
C ALA A 334 26.29 -29.67 7.21
N ASN A 335 25.70 -29.03 6.20
CA ASN A 335 25.24 -29.67 4.97
C ASN A 335 26.44 -30.36 4.30
N PRO A 336 26.46 -31.70 4.10
CA PRO A 336 27.64 -32.40 3.59
C PRO A 336 28.14 -31.87 2.24
N LYS A 337 27.24 -31.34 1.39
CA LYS A 337 27.61 -30.71 0.11
C LYS A 337 28.48 -29.45 0.33
N CYS A 338 28.23 -28.72 1.41
CA CYS A 338 28.95 -27.52 1.81
C CYS A 338 30.30 -27.78 2.50
N GLN A 339 30.73 -29.04 2.60
CA GLN A 339 32.12 -29.38 2.96
C GLN A 339 33.08 -29.26 1.76
N VAL A 340 32.54 -29.34 0.53
CA VAL A 340 33.31 -29.28 -0.72
C VAL A 340 33.01 -28.00 -1.51
N GLU A 341 31.76 -27.51 -1.44
CA GLU A 341 31.31 -26.32 -2.18
C GLU A 341 31.16 -25.10 -1.28
N LYS A 342 31.42 -23.89 -1.81
CA LYS A 342 31.16 -22.63 -1.10
C LYS A 342 29.66 -22.47 -0.86
N CYS A 343 29.26 -22.35 0.40
CA CYS A 343 27.87 -22.14 0.80
C CYS A 343 27.70 -20.89 1.66
N LEU A 344 26.64 -20.13 1.38
CA LEU A 344 26.15 -19.05 2.21
C LEU A 344 25.65 -19.65 3.54
N PHE A 345 26.11 -19.09 4.66
CA PHE A 345 25.85 -19.57 6.03
C PHE A 345 26.22 -21.05 6.27
N GLY A 346 26.99 -21.70 5.38
CA GLY A 346 27.22 -23.15 5.42
C GLY A 346 25.99 -24.03 5.09
N LEU A 347 24.86 -23.42 4.72
CA LEU A 347 23.57 -24.09 4.49
C LEU A 347 23.22 -24.17 3.01
N VAL A 348 23.34 -23.05 2.29
CA VAL A 348 22.83 -22.85 0.93
C VAL A 348 24.00 -22.69 -0.05
N ARG A 349 24.04 -23.46 -1.13
CA ARG A 349 25.07 -23.34 -2.18
C ARG A 349 25.15 -21.90 -2.70
N SER A 350 26.35 -21.32 -2.75
CA SER A 350 26.59 -20.00 -3.33
C SER A 350 26.14 -19.97 -4.81
N PRO A 351 25.61 -18.83 -5.30
CA PRO A 351 25.50 -18.63 -6.74
C PRO A 351 26.89 -18.71 -7.40
N SER A 352 26.90 -18.97 -8.71
CA SER A 352 28.11 -19.04 -9.53
C SER A 352 28.81 -17.70 -9.74
N ILE A 353 28.10 -16.60 -9.49
CA ILE A 353 28.61 -15.23 -9.50
C ILE A 353 29.00 -14.78 -8.09
N SER A 354 30.09 -14.02 -8.00
CA SER A 354 30.59 -13.47 -6.74
C SER A 354 29.69 -12.34 -6.23
N LEU A 355 29.10 -12.50 -5.05
CA LEU A 355 28.28 -11.46 -4.41
C LEU A 355 29.06 -10.16 -4.11
N SER A 356 30.40 -10.18 -4.21
CA SER A 356 31.24 -8.99 -4.06
C SER A 356 31.29 -8.10 -5.31
N GLU A 357 31.04 -8.66 -6.49
CA GLU A 357 31.15 -7.97 -7.80
C GLU A 357 29.82 -7.31 -8.23
N ILE A 358 28.71 -7.74 -7.62
CA ILE A 358 27.34 -7.27 -7.86
C ILE A 358 27.09 -5.98 -7.06
N GLU A 359 26.40 -5.01 -7.66
CA GLU A 359 25.87 -3.87 -6.90
C GLU A 359 24.69 -4.35 -6.04
N LEU A 360 24.87 -4.28 -4.71
CA LEU A 360 24.08 -5.06 -3.76
C LEU A 360 23.60 -4.14 -2.62
N TYR A 361 22.28 -3.95 -2.51
CA TYR A 361 21.68 -2.99 -1.58
C TYR A 361 21.16 -3.70 -0.32
N GLY A 362 21.60 -3.22 0.85
CA GLY A 362 21.29 -3.74 2.18
C GLY A 362 20.25 -2.91 2.91
N PHE A 363 19.09 -3.51 3.16
CA PHE A 363 17.92 -2.83 3.75
C PHE A 363 17.74 -3.15 5.25
N SER A 364 16.72 -2.52 5.84
CA SER A 364 16.33 -2.65 7.25
C SER A 364 17.51 -2.51 8.22
N GLU A 365 17.90 -3.57 8.94
CA GLU A 365 18.92 -3.47 9.99
C GLU A 365 20.34 -3.20 9.48
N TYR A 366 20.62 -3.40 8.18
CA TYR A 366 21.84 -2.89 7.56
C TYR A 366 21.89 -1.36 7.55
N TRP A 367 20.78 -0.70 7.24
CA TRP A 367 20.69 0.75 7.36
C TRP A 367 20.69 1.17 8.84
N PHE A 368 19.76 0.65 9.65
CA PHE A 368 19.59 1.12 11.03
C PHE A 368 20.81 0.88 11.93
N SER A 369 21.64 -0.12 11.64
CA SER A 369 22.86 -0.41 12.41
C SER A 369 24.11 0.30 11.87
N LEU A 370 24.08 0.86 10.67
CA LEU A 370 25.19 1.67 10.12
C LEU A 370 24.91 3.17 10.23
N GLU A 371 23.68 3.62 9.96
CA GLU A 371 23.35 5.03 9.96
C GLU A 371 23.06 5.56 11.36
N ASN A 372 22.04 5.02 12.06
CA ASN A 372 21.40 5.69 13.20
C ASN A 372 22.33 5.98 14.41
N VAL A 373 23.49 5.32 14.48
CA VAL A 373 24.46 5.47 15.58
C VAL A 373 25.92 5.63 15.09
N LEU A 374 26.31 4.99 13.99
CA LEU A 374 27.70 5.06 13.48
C LEU A 374 27.90 6.16 12.43
N PHE A 375 26.81 6.68 11.84
CA PHE A 375 26.80 7.64 10.73
C PHE A 375 27.62 7.13 9.53
N MET A 376 27.31 5.90 9.12
CA MET A 376 27.95 5.13 8.05
C MET A 376 26.92 4.58 7.04
N GLY A 377 25.77 5.23 6.86
CA GLY A 377 24.82 4.88 5.80
C GLY A 377 25.39 5.05 4.39
N GLY A 378 24.88 4.30 3.42
CA GLY A 378 25.30 4.40 2.02
C GLY A 378 26.44 3.44 1.66
N GLN A 379 27.49 3.94 1.00
CA GLN A 379 28.59 3.11 0.48
C GLN A 379 29.35 2.41 1.61
N TYR A 380 29.34 1.08 1.62
CA TYR A 380 29.95 0.30 2.69
C TYR A 380 31.48 0.32 2.63
N ASP A 381 32.10 0.42 3.81
CA ASP A 381 33.54 0.35 4.03
C ASP A 381 33.77 -0.38 5.36
N PHE A 382 34.36 -1.58 5.30
CA PHE A 382 34.60 -2.41 6.48
C PHE A 382 35.54 -1.72 7.49
N SER A 383 36.57 -1.01 7.02
CA SER A 383 37.58 -0.39 7.88
C SER A 383 36.98 0.78 8.69
N LYS A 384 36.25 1.67 8.01
CA LYS A 384 35.53 2.79 8.64
C LYS A 384 34.43 2.29 9.58
N THR A 385 33.64 1.29 9.13
CA THR A 385 32.57 0.68 9.95
C THR A 385 33.15 0.05 11.22
N ALA A 386 34.18 -0.78 11.10
CA ALA A 386 34.83 -1.43 12.23
C ALA A 386 35.47 -0.41 13.20
N SER A 387 36.09 0.65 12.68
CA SER A 387 36.64 1.74 13.49
C SER A 387 35.54 2.43 14.32
N ARG A 388 34.43 2.85 13.68
CA ARG A 388 33.29 3.49 14.35
C ARG A 388 32.59 2.58 15.34
N ALA A 389 32.40 1.30 15.00
CA ALA A 389 31.74 0.34 15.88
C ALA A 389 32.58 0.02 17.12
N ARG A 390 33.89 -0.22 16.96
CA ARG A 390 34.84 -0.33 18.10
C ARG A 390 34.80 0.92 18.97
N GLN A 391 34.87 2.11 18.38
CA GLN A 391 34.85 3.38 19.10
C GLN A 391 33.56 3.50 19.95
N PHE A 392 32.40 3.20 19.37
CA PHE A 392 31.13 3.23 20.09
C PHE A 392 31.10 2.21 21.24
N CYS A 393 31.50 0.97 21.00
CA CYS A 393 31.39 -0.10 21.99
C CYS A 393 32.37 0.03 23.17
N HIS A 394 33.55 0.61 22.95
CA HIS A 394 34.50 0.93 24.02
C HIS A 394 34.04 2.10 24.93
N MET A 395 33.00 2.87 24.56
CA MET A 395 32.46 3.90 25.45
C MET A 395 31.74 3.28 26.65
N LYS A 396 31.90 3.93 27.81
CA LYS A 396 31.11 3.61 29.01
C LYS A 396 29.64 3.93 28.74
N TRP A 397 28.73 3.08 29.22
CA TRP A 397 27.29 3.28 29.03
C TRP A 397 26.80 4.65 29.53
N SER A 398 27.34 5.15 30.64
CA SER A 398 27.05 6.51 31.14
C SER A 398 27.47 7.63 30.19
N THR A 399 28.55 7.44 29.40
CA THR A 399 28.96 8.38 28.36
C THR A 399 27.96 8.39 27.20
N ILE A 400 27.50 7.22 26.76
CA ILE A 400 26.48 7.06 25.71
C ILE A 400 25.15 7.70 26.14
N GLN A 401 24.72 7.48 27.39
CA GLN A 401 23.50 8.12 27.93
C GLN A 401 23.61 9.65 27.99
N THR A 402 24.78 10.22 28.31
CA THR A 402 25.00 11.67 28.26
C THR A 402 25.00 12.20 26.82
N GLN A 403 25.61 11.49 25.88
CA GLN A 403 25.54 11.85 24.45
C GLN A 403 24.11 11.78 23.90
N TYR A 404 23.32 10.79 24.31
CA TYR A 404 21.90 10.67 23.96
C TYR A 404 21.07 11.86 24.49
N ARG A 405 21.23 12.24 25.76
CA ARG A 405 20.61 13.45 26.33
C ARG A 405 21.02 14.73 25.61
N ASN A 406 22.23 14.78 25.08
CA ASN A 406 22.76 15.89 24.28
C ASN A 406 22.38 15.80 22.78
N ASN A 407 21.42 14.94 22.41
CA ASN A 407 20.91 14.73 21.05
C ASN A 407 22.00 14.38 20.00
N VAL A 408 23.07 13.69 20.41
CA VAL A 408 24.13 13.21 19.50
C VAL A 408 23.61 12.11 18.56
N TYR A 409 22.55 11.41 18.94
CA TYR A 409 21.98 10.28 18.19
C TYR A 409 20.50 10.52 17.81
N PRO A 410 20.18 11.53 16.99
CA PRO A 410 18.79 11.97 16.72
C PRO A 410 17.93 10.95 15.95
N LYS A 411 18.53 9.83 15.49
CA LYS A 411 17.85 8.74 14.76
C LYS A 411 17.72 7.46 15.60
N ALA A 412 18.10 7.47 16.88
CA ALA A 412 18.12 6.29 17.75
C ALA A 412 17.39 6.54 19.07
N ASP A 413 16.70 5.51 19.56
CA ASP A 413 16.21 5.43 20.93
C ASP A 413 17.26 4.78 21.86
N GLU A 414 17.00 4.75 23.17
CA GLU A 414 17.95 4.17 24.13
C GLU A 414 18.16 2.66 23.89
N ASP A 415 17.16 1.92 23.39
CA ASP A 415 17.28 0.47 23.14
C ASP A 415 18.06 0.14 21.86
N ARG A 416 18.00 0.99 20.82
CA ARG A 416 18.96 1.00 19.70
C ARG A 416 20.37 1.20 20.24
N LEU A 417 20.60 2.19 21.11
CA LEU A 417 21.93 2.45 21.68
C LEU A 417 22.44 1.29 22.56
N ARG A 418 21.58 0.67 23.37
CA ARG A 418 21.90 -0.53 24.19
C ARG A 418 22.26 -1.73 23.32
N SER A 419 21.56 -1.94 22.21
CA SER A 419 21.72 -3.11 21.32
C SER A 419 22.75 -2.91 20.19
N GLN A 420 23.19 -1.68 19.92
CA GLN A 420 24.01 -1.32 18.76
C GLN A 420 25.30 -2.14 18.59
N CYS A 421 25.97 -2.52 19.70
CA CYS A 421 27.18 -3.32 19.63
C CYS A 421 26.93 -4.72 19.08
N PHE A 422 25.91 -5.41 19.61
CA PHE A 422 25.40 -6.65 19.06
C PHE A 422 24.96 -6.48 17.60
N LYS A 423 24.12 -5.46 17.30
CA LYS A 423 23.52 -5.32 15.97
C LYS A 423 24.56 -5.03 14.88
N SER A 424 25.50 -4.11 15.13
CA SER A 424 26.59 -3.79 14.19
C SER A 424 27.56 -4.97 14.00
N ALA A 425 27.82 -5.77 15.03
CA ALA A 425 28.58 -7.00 14.90
C ALA A 425 27.82 -8.08 14.11
N TRP A 426 26.51 -8.24 14.35
CA TRP A 426 25.67 -9.20 13.64
C TRP A 426 25.57 -8.92 12.14
N ILE A 427 25.28 -7.67 11.72
CA ILE A 427 25.24 -7.34 10.30
C ILE A 427 26.61 -7.55 9.63
N THR A 428 27.71 -7.32 10.35
CA THR A 428 29.06 -7.48 9.81
C THR A 428 29.42 -8.97 9.65
N ALA A 429 29.11 -9.80 10.64
CA ALA A 429 29.29 -11.25 10.59
C ALA A 429 28.41 -11.88 9.49
N VAL A 430 27.13 -11.48 9.39
CA VAL A 430 26.24 -11.95 8.34
C VAL A 430 26.73 -11.54 6.95
N LEU A 431 27.23 -10.31 6.75
CA LEU A 431 27.71 -9.85 5.45
C LEU A 431 28.95 -10.61 4.97
N HIS A 432 29.94 -10.83 5.85
CA HIS A 432 31.24 -11.34 5.43
C HIS A 432 31.45 -12.84 5.70
N GLU A 433 30.99 -13.35 6.83
CA GLU A 433 31.07 -14.77 7.19
C GLU A 433 29.81 -15.54 6.75
N GLY A 434 28.64 -14.89 6.71
CA GLY A 434 27.39 -15.47 6.20
C GLY A 434 27.28 -15.46 4.67
N PHE A 435 27.34 -14.27 4.05
CA PHE A 435 27.22 -14.08 2.60
C PHE A 435 28.56 -14.14 1.83
N LEU A 436 29.69 -14.35 2.50
CA LEU A 436 31.02 -14.48 1.88
C LEU A 436 31.46 -13.25 1.06
N ILE A 437 30.92 -12.06 1.35
CA ILE A 437 31.28 -10.81 0.67
C ILE A 437 32.64 -10.32 1.20
N SER A 438 33.53 -9.87 0.32
CA SER A 438 34.88 -9.46 0.74
C SER A 438 34.90 -8.14 1.51
N LYS A 439 35.70 -8.10 2.58
CA LYS A 439 35.93 -6.93 3.43
C LYS A 439 36.71 -5.81 2.73
N THR A 440 37.48 -6.13 1.69
CA THR A 440 38.34 -5.18 0.95
C THR A 440 37.82 -4.82 -0.43
N TYR A 441 37.02 -5.68 -1.04
CA TYR A 441 36.45 -5.48 -2.37
C TYR A 441 34.98 -5.89 -2.36
N ASN A 442 34.07 -4.92 -2.35
CA ASN A 442 32.64 -5.16 -2.50
C ASN A 442 31.96 -3.92 -3.09
N ARG A 443 30.77 -4.11 -3.67
CA ARG A 443 29.88 -3.02 -4.12
C ARG A 443 28.60 -2.96 -3.27
N PHE A 444 28.73 -3.25 -1.98
CA PHE A 444 27.62 -3.23 -1.04
C PHE A 444 27.27 -1.79 -0.61
N ARG A 445 25.98 -1.50 -0.47
CA ARG A 445 25.46 -0.22 0.02
C ARG A 445 24.35 -0.46 1.02
N SER A 446 24.36 0.21 2.18
CA SER A 446 23.19 0.25 3.04
C SER A 446 22.24 1.35 2.58
N VAL A 447 20.93 1.04 2.53
CA VAL A 447 19.93 1.89 1.88
C VAL A 447 18.62 1.89 2.69
N PHE A 448 17.93 3.04 2.72
CA PHE A 448 16.62 3.21 3.35
C PHE A 448 15.57 3.57 2.29
N ASP A 449 15.74 4.73 1.67
CA ASP A 449 15.02 5.12 0.46
C ASP A 449 15.88 4.90 -0.79
N VAL A 450 15.20 4.68 -1.92
CA VAL A 450 15.79 4.64 -3.25
C VAL A 450 15.15 5.78 -4.03
N ASN A 451 15.96 6.69 -4.58
CA ASN A 451 15.49 7.87 -5.30
C ASN A 451 14.46 8.73 -4.49
N GLY A 452 14.58 8.79 -3.16
CA GLY A 452 13.64 9.53 -2.29
C GLY A 452 12.35 8.77 -1.92
N GLN A 453 12.18 7.53 -2.36
CA GLN A 453 11.05 6.67 -2.00
C GLN A 453 11.49 5.53 -1.09
N GLU A 454 10.85 5.34 0.07
CA GLU A 454 11.09 4.19 0.96
C GLU A 454 10.91 2.88 0.17
N ALA A 455 11.96 2.08 0.11
CA ALA A 455 11.95 0.82 -0.64
C ALA A 455 11.43 -0.30 0.26
N HIS A 456 10.28 -0.87 -0.10
CA HIS A 456 9.67 -1.98 0.62
C HIS A 456 9.15 -3.04 -0.37
N TRP A 457 9.23 -4.32 0.01
CA TRP A 457 8.73 -5.42 -0.82
C TRP A 457 7.25 -5.29 -1.17
N ALA A 458 6.46 -4.54 -0.38
CA ALA A 458 5.05 -4.27 -0.60
C ALA A 458 4.74 -3.72 -2.02
N LEU A 459 5.62 -2.86 -2.56
CA LEU A 459 5.50 -2.36 -3.92
C LEU A 459 5.67 -3.47 -4.98
N GLY A 460 6.67 -4.34 -4.79
CA GLY A 460 6.96 -5.42 -5.73
C GLY A 460 5.93 -6.56 -5.68
N ALA A 461 5.34 -6.80 -4.50
CA ALA A 461 4.17 -7.67 -4.35
C ALA A 461 2.99 -7.15 -5.16
N LEU A 462 2.70 -5.83 -5.07
CA LEU A 462 1.62 -5.22 -5.85
C LEU A 462 1.90 -5.25 -7.36
N LEU A 463 3.12 -4.92 -7.79
CA LEU A 463 3.56 -5.01 -9.18
C LEU A 463 3.40 -6.44 -9.74
N TYR A 464 3.81 -7.45 -8.99
CA TYR A 464 3.73 -8.85 -9.41
C TYR A 464 2.29 -9.37 -9.49
N HIS A 465 1.45 -9.05 -8.50
CA HIS A 465 0.06 -9.52 -8.45
C HIS A 465 -0.87 -8.76 -9.42
N MET A 466 -0.64 -7.47 -9.63
CA MET A 466 -1.45 -6.64 -10.52
C MET A 466 -0.93 -6.59 -11.97
N ARG A 467 0.09 -7.40 -12.33
CA ARG A 467 0.69 -7.40 -13.69
C ARG A 467 -0.32 -7.64 -14.83
N TYR A 468 -1.40 -8.38 -14.57
CA TYR A 468 -2.45 -8.65 -15.56
C TYR A 468 -3.51 -7.54 -15.68
N PHE A 469 -3.46 -6.49 -14.85
CA PHE A 469 -4.42 -5.37 -14.87
C PHE A 469 -4.58 -4.67 -16.24
N PRO A 470 -3.53 -4.52 -17.09
CA PRO A 470 -3.72 -4.02 -18.46
C PRO A 470 -4.70 -4.86 -19.30
N LEU A 471 -4.73 -6.19 -19.10
CA LEU A 471 -5.62 -7.07 -19.84
C LEU A 471 -7.09 -6.90 -19.44
N SER A 472 -7.37 -6.53 -18.19
CA SER A 472 -8.73 -6.28 -17.69
C SER A 472 -9.44 -5.17 -18.48
N GLY A 473 -8.69 -4.17 -18.98
CA GLY A 473 -9.22 -3.12 -19.87
C GLY A 473 -9.56 -3.62 -21.27
N THR A 474 -8.94 -4.72 -21.74
CA THR A 474 -9.26 -5.34 -23.04
C THR A 474 -10.38 -6.37 -22.98
N THR A 475 -10.62 -7.02 -21.84
CA THR A 475 -11.70 -8.01 -21.68
C THR A 475 -13.01 -7.42 -21.16
N HIS A 476 -12.96 -6.34 -20.38
CA HIS A 476 -14.16 -5.61 -19.94
C HIS A 476 -14.41 -4.34 -20.76
N LYS A 477 -15.02 -4.53 -21.95
CA LYS A 477 -16.20 -3.68 -22.22
C LYS A 477 -17.23 -4.03 -21.14
N PRO A 478 -17.68 -3.08 -20.29
CA PRO A 478 -18.72 -3.40 -19.32
C PRO A 478 -20.02 -3.71 -20.08
N GLN A 479 -20.33 -5.00 -20.21
CA GLN A 479 -21.71 -5.43 -20.16
C GLN A 479 -22.21 -5.10 -18.76
N HIS A 480 -22.63 -3.85 -18.57
CA HIS A 480 -23.43 -3.49 -17.41
C HIS A 480 -24.62 -4.46 -17.38
N PRO A 481 -24.91 -5.15 -16.27
CA PRO A 481 -26.23 -5.75 -16.11
C PRO A 481 -27.25 -4.64 -16.33
N ASN A 482 -28.35 -4.93 -17.04
CA ASN A 482 -29.32 -3.93 -17.52
C ASN A 482 -30.13 -3.27 -16.37
N TYR A 483 -29.45 -2.53 -15.49
CA TYR A 483 -30.03 -1.40 -14.81
C TYR A 483 -30.38 -0.37 -15.88
N GLN A 484 -31.65 -0.41 -16.30
CA GLN A 484 -32.21 0.52 -17.24
C GLN A 484 -31.88 1.94 -16.79
N ILE A 485 -31.22 2.72 -17.66
CA ILE A 485 -30.92 4.13 -17.43
C ILE A 485 -32.20 4.79 -16.92
N ALA A 486 -32.12 5.42 -15.74
CA ALA A 486 -33.28 5.95 -15.05
C ALA A 486 -34.02 6.94 -15.97
N GLY A 487 -35.11 6.47 -16.57
CA GLY A 487 -35.79 7.15 -17.67
C GLY A 487 -36.12 8.58 -17.28
N ARG A 488 -35.41 9.53 -17.93
CA ARG A 488 -35.25 10.96 -17.59
C ARG A 488 -36.41 11.49 -16.74
N ARG A 489 -36.32 11.30 -15.42
CA ARG A 489 -37.41 11.64 -14.49
C ARG A 489 -37.58 13.15 -14.51
N ILE A 490 -38.54 13.63 -15.29
CA ILE A 490 -39.05 15.00 -15.20
C ILE A 490 -39.38 15.20 -13.71
N PRO A 491 -38.62 16.03 -12.97
CA PRO A 491 -38.76 16.07 -11.53
C PRO A 491 -40.20 16.43 -11.16
N ALA A 492 -40.78 15.79 -10.15
CA ALA A 492 -42.21 15.90 -9.87
C ALA A 492 -42.70 17.35 -9.74
N TYR A 493 -41.83 18.26 -9.26
CA TYR A 493 -42.09 19.69 -9.17
C TYR A 493 -42.33 20.39 -10.53
N TRP A 494 -41.74 19.92 -11.63
CA TRP A 494 -42.04 20.42 -12.98
C TRP A 494 -43.45 20.03 -13.44
N ILE A 495 -43.87 18.79 -13.18
CA ILE A 495 -45.22 18.32 -13.50
C ILE A 495 -46.25 19.08 -12.66
N ILE A 496 -45.98 19.25 -11.36
CA ILE A 496 -46.84 20.01 -10.44
C ILE A 496 -46.94 21.49 -10.87
N SER A 497 -45.81 22.13 -11.25
CA SER A 497 -45.80 23.51 -11.75
C SER A 497 -46.59 23.67 -13.05
N LEU A 498 -46.47 22.72 -13.98
CA LEU A 498 -47.22 22.71 -15.24
C LEU A 498 -48.74 22.57 -14.98
N VAL A 499 -49.14 21.64 -14.11
CA VAL A 499 -50.54 21.46 -13.71
C VAL A 499 -51.09 22.72 -13.03
N LEU A 500 -50.31 23.36 -12.14
CA LEU A 500 -50.71 24.60 -11.48
C LEU A 500 -50.93 25.75 -12.48
N LEU A 501 -50.03 25.90 -13.46
CA LEU A 501 -50.16 26.88 -14.54
C LEU A 501 -51.41 26.64 -15.39
N VAL A 502 -51.70 25.38 -15.75
CA VAL A 502 -52.92 25.02 -16.51
C VAL A 502 -54.18 25.32 -15.71
N VAL A 503 -54.23 24.99 -14.41
CA VAL A 503 -55.38 25.30 -13.54
C VAL A 503 -55.58 26.81 -13.40
N ILE A 504 -54.52 27.59 -13.24
CA ILE A 504 -54.60 29.07 -13.20
C ILE A 504 -55.09 29.63 -14.53
N ALA A 505 -54.57 29.14 -15.67
CA ALA A 505 -55.01 29.56 -17.00
C ALA A 505 -56.50 29.26 -17.23
N LEU A 506 -56.97 28.05 -16.89
CA LEU A 506 -58.38 27.67 -16.98
C LEU A 506 -59.28 28.52 -16.07
N TRP A 507 -58.83 28.87 -14.86
CA TRP A 507 -59.57 29.75 -13.95
C TRP A 507 -59.67 31.20 -14.47
N VAL A 508 -58.60 31.72 -15.08
CA VAL A 508 -58.60 33.02 -15.74
C VAL A 508 -59.52 33.01 -16.97
N LEU A 509 -59.46 31.96 -17.80
CA LEU A 509 -60.35 31.78 -18.95
C LEU A 509 -61.82 31.66 -18.54
N TYR A 510 -62.13 30.92 -17.46
CA TYR A 510 -63.47 30.82 -16.90
C TYR A 510 -64.00 32.21 -16.45
N LYS A 511 -63.18 32.99 -15.73
CA LYS A 511 -63.54 34.37 -15.35
C LYS A 511 -63.66 35.31 -16.56
N ALA A 512 -62.86 35.14 -17.62
CA ALA A 512 -62.94 35.94 -18.83
C ALA A 512 -64.19 35.61 -19.67
N GLY A 513 -64.52 34.32 -19.85
CA GLY A 513 -65.73 33.87 -20.52
C GLY A 513 -66.98 34.37 -19.82
N LYS A 514 -67.04 34.27 -18.48
CA LYS A 514 -68.12 34.80 -17.64
C LYS A 514 -68.24 36.34 -17.67
N LYS A 515 -67.25 37.04 -18.23
CA LYS A 515 -67.28 38.49 -18.49
C LYS A 515 -67.81 38.82 -19.89
N ARG A 516 -67.62 37.93 -20.88
CA ARG A 516 -68.16 38.10 -22.25
C ARG A 516 -69.66 37.80 -22.34
N THR A 517 -70.17 36.85 -21.56
CA THR A 517 -71.62 36.50 -21.55
C THR A 517 -72.54 37.51 -20.87
N LEU A 518 -72.00 38.61 -20.34
CA LEU A 518 -72.75 39.68 -19.65
C LEU A 518 -72.83 41.00 -20.44
N LEU A 519 -72.40 41.02 -21.72
CA LEU A 519 -72.22 42.26 -22.50
C LEU A 519 -72.83 42.25 -23.92
N ARG A 520 -73.81 41.38 -24.22
CA ARG A 520 -74.58 41.51 -25.47
C ARG A 520 -76.04 41.05 -25.39
N ARG A 521 -76.91 42.02 -25.10
CA ARG A 521 -78.37 42.11 -25.24
C ARG A 521 -78.68 43.62 -25.36
N ASP A 522 -79.58 44.15 -26.20
CA ASP A 522 -80.51 43.51 -27.16
C ASP A 522 -80.33 44.07 -28.62
N PRO A 523 -81.31 44.62 -29.40
CA PRO A 523 -81.73 43.93 -30.63
C PRO A 523 -81.98 44.79 -31.92
N SER A 524 -82.48 44.10 -32.97
CA SER A 524 -83.50 44.53 -33.97
C SER A 524 -83.12 45.09 -35.36
N MET A 525 -84.07 44.88 -36.31
CA MET A 525 -84.23 45.36 -37.71
C MET A 525 -83.16 44.93 -38.75
N TRP A 526 -83.43 44.29 -39.90
CA TRP A 526 -84.46 44.28 -40.98
C TRP A 526 -84.09 45.08 -42.26
N GLY A 527 -84.37 44.48 -43.43
CA GLY A 527 -84.03 44.94 -44.80
C GLY A 527 -83.26 43.84 -45.56
N TYR A 528 -83.80 43.10 -46.53
CA TYR A 528 -84.33 43.46 -47.88
C TYR A 528 -83.21 43.97 -48.85
N MET A 529 -83.14 43.59 -50.14
CA MET A 529 -84.04 42.74 -50.95
C MET A 529 -83.33 41.98 -52.11
N THR A 530 -84.07 41.03 -52.70
CA THR A 530 -83.79 40.12 -53.84
C THR A 530 -83.75 40.77 -55.23
N LEU A 531 -83.27 40.03 -56.25
CA LEU A 531 -83.59 39.97 -57.72
C LEU A 531 -82.36 39.34 -58.44
N LEU A 532 -82.36 38.43 -59.44
CA LEU A 532 -83.31 37.51 -60.15
C LEU A 532 -82.60 36.11 -60.26
N LEU A 533 -83.11 34.94 -60.70
CA LEU A 533 -84.22 34.44 -61.56
C LEU A 533 -83.94 34.28 -63.08
N SER A 534 -84.30 33.10 -63.63
CA SER A 534 -84.09 32.55 -65.01
C SER A 534 -82.62 32.35 -65.43
N GLN A 535 -82.09 31.16 -65.82
CA GLN A 535 -82.58 29.81 -66.18
C GLN A 535 -83.12 29.59 -67.60
N ASP A 536 -82.24 29.11 -68.50
CA ASP A 536 -82.39 28.02 -69.52
C ASP A 536 -81.26 28.15 -70.60
N GLN A 537 -80.76 27.13 -71.32
CA GLN A 537 -80.62 25.67 -71.03
C GLN A 537 -79.53 25.04 -71.97
N LEU A 538 -79.30 23.72 -71.85
CA LEU A 538 -78.69 22.79 -72.84
C LEU A 538 -77.17 22.85 -73.19
N TYR A 539 -76.41 21.97 -72.51
CA TYR A 539 -75.49 20.94 -73.08
C TYR A 539 -74.29 21.31 -73.98
N ILE A 540 -73.08 20.94 -73.54
CA ILE A 540 -72.32 19.74 -74.01
C ILE A 540 -71.14 19.46 -73.03
N GLN A 541 -70.73 18.19 -72.91
CA GLN A 541 -69.58 17.70 -72.12
C GLN A 541 -68.26 17.73 -72.93
N PRO A 542 -67.06 17.65 -72.30
CA PRO A 542 -66.78 17.41 -70.88
C PRO A 542 -66.31 18.64 -70.08
#